data_AF-A0A835M9B0-F1
#
_entry.id   AF-A0A835M9B0-F1
#
_cell.length_a   1.000
_cell.length_b   1.000
_cell.length_c   1.000
_cell.angle_alpha   90.00
_cell.angle_beta   90.00
_cell.angle_gamma   90.00
#
_symmetry.space_group_name_H-M   'P 1'
#
loop_
_entity.id
_entity.type
_entity.pdbx_description
1 polymer ?
#
loop_
_entity_poly.entity_id
_entity_poly.type
_entity_poly.pdbx_seq_one_letter_code
_entity_poly.pdbx_strand_id
1 'polypeptide(L)'
;MRYMKGIQGIYTPNVGTFELRKAICHKLEEENGISYTPDQILVSNGAKQSVLQGLLDVCSSGDEVIIPGPFYVSYPEMARMADANPAFAMTSWRLRYLAGPTHFVQASGKIQSQATSGASSISQKAGVAALGLGYARGEIVGFGR
;
A
#
# COMPACT_ATOMS: atom_id res chain seq x y z
N MET A 1 4.05 33.66 8.39
CA MET A 1 5.03 33.65 9.51
C MET A 1 4.39 34.16 10.82
N ARG A 2 3.27 33.55 11.26
CA ARG A 2 2.52 33.95 12.48
C ARG A 2 2.42 32.85 13.55
N TYR A 3 2.95 31.66 13.28
CA TYR A 3 2.78 30.46 14.14
C TYR A 3 4.02 30.08 14.98
N MET A 4 5.08 30.89 14.99
CA MET A 4 6.34 30.58 15.72
C MET A 4 6.46 31.32 17.07
N LYS A 5 5.36 31.71 17.72
CA LYS A 5 5.42 32.24 19.09
C LYS A 5 5.39 31.06 20.07
N GLY A 6 6.53 30.80 20.73
CA GLY A 6 6.61 29.83 21.84
C GLY A 6 7.52 28.62 21.63
N ILE A 7 8.64 28.74 20.90
CA ILE A 7 9.65 27.67 20.86
C ILE A 7 10.27 27.55 22.26
N GLN A 8 9.72 26.64 23.05
CA GLN A 8 10.10 26.39 24.43
C GLN A 8 11.22 25.36 24.42
N GLY A 9 12.48 25.84 24.40
CA GLY A 9 13.68 25.01 24.33
C GLY A 9 13.98 24.43 22.94
N ILE A 10 15.27 24.18 22.67
CA ILE A 10 15.73 23.56 21.39
C ILE A 10 15.35 22.07 21.33
N TYR A 11 15.04 21.46 22.49
CA TYR A 11 14.68 20.06 22.64
C TYR A 11 13.23 19.91 23.11
N THR A 12 12.48 19.04 22.44
CA THR A 12 11.13 18.60 22.81
C THR A 12 11.15 17.22 23.44
N PRO A 13 10.10 16.80 24.18
CA PRO A 13 9.99 15.42 24.66
C PRO A 13 10.10 14.41 23.50
N ASN A 14 10.76 13.27 23.73
CA ASN A 14 10.98 12.24 22.71
C ASN A 14 9.69 11.75 22.04
N VAL A 15 8.61 11.68 22.82
CA VAL A 15 7.28 11.23 22.33
C VAL A 15 6.52 12.31 21.56
N GLY A 16 7.03 13.55 21.54
CA GLY A 16 6.34 14.74 21.07
C GLY A 16 5.73 15.57 22.19
N THR A 17 5.48 16.85 21.90
CA THR A 17 4.86 17.78 22.87
C THR A 17 3.44 17.33 23.22
N PHE A 18 3.01 17.57 24.46
CA PHE A 18 1.67 17.19 24.92
C PHE A 18 0.57 17.85 24.09
N GLU A 19 0.72 19.14 23.79
CA GLU A 19 -0.21 19.91 22.94
C GLU A 19 -0.40 19.28 21.56
N LEU A 20 0.69 18.84 20.93
CA LEU A 20 0.63 18.19 19.62
C LEU A 20 -0.08 16.84 19.70
N ARG A 21 0.26 16.00 20.70
CA ARG A 21 -0.38 14.69 20.89
C ARG A 21 -1.89 14.85 21.16
N LYS A 22 -2.29 15.84 21.95
CA LYS A 22 -3.71 16.15 22.21
C LYS A 22 -4.43 16.61 20.93
N ALA A 23 -3.81 17.46 20.12
CA ALA A 23 -4.38 17.90 18.84
C ALA A 23 -4.54 16.73 17.87
N ILE A 24 -3.59 15.79 17.84
CA ILE A 24 -3.70 14.55 17.04
C ILE A 24 -4.88 13.70 17.52
N CYS A 25 -5.09 13.54 18.83
CA CYS A 25 -6.23 12.79 19.35
C CYS A 25 -7.57 13.40 18.90
N HIS A 26 -7.70 14.72 18.98
CA HIS A 26 -8.89 15.43 18.49
C HIS A 26 -9.12 15.20 16.99
N LYS A 27 -8.06 15.31 16.17
CA LYS A 27 -8.13 15.06 14.72
C LYS A 27 -8.61 13.63 14.41
N LEU A 28 -8.06 12.63 15.10
CA LEU A 28 -8.42 11.22 14.89
C LEU A 28 -9.88 10.93 15.27
N GLU A 29 -10.38 11.55 16.34
CA GLU A 29 -11.79 11.45 16.71
C GLU A 29 -12.69 12.11 15.63
N GLU A 30 -12.35 13.33 15.23
CA GLU A 30 -13.15 14.13 14.30
C GLU A 30 -13.18 13.55 12.88
N GLU A 31 -12.04 13.15 12.33
CA GLU A 31 -11.93 12.70 10.93
C GLU A 31 -12.10 11.19 10.76
N ASN A 32 -11.74 10.40 11.79
CA ASN A 32 -11.68 8.95 11.69
C ASN A 32 -12.63 8.23 12.66
N GLY A 33 -13.27 8.95 13.59
CA GLY A 33 -14.17 8.36 14.59
C GLY A 33 -13.47 7.41 15.55
N ILE A 34 -12.16 7.63 15.82
CA ILE A 34 -11.36 6.77 16.70
C ILE A 34 -10.74 7.58 17.84
N SER A 35 -11.00 7.13 19.06
CA SER A 35 -10.53 7.78 20.29
C SER A 35 -9.21 7.19 20.77
N TYR A 36 -8.25 8.06 21.09
CA TYR A 36 -6.99 7.71 21.73
C TYR A 36 -6.67 8.68 22.86
N THR A 37 -5.87 8.23 23.83
CA THR A 37 -5.26 9.13 24.82
C THR A 37 -3.93 9.68 24.29
N PRO A 38 -3.48 10.86 24.75
CA PRO A 38 -2.18 11.40 24.34
C PRO A 38 -1.03 10.41 24.55
N ASP A 39 -1.07 9.57 25.58
CA ASP A 39 -0.01 8.60 25.89
C ASP A 39 0.05 7.41 24.92
N GLN A 40 -0.99 7.25 24.08
CA GLN A 40 -1.01 6.31 22.96
C GLN A 40 -0.47 6.94 21.65
N ILE A 41 -0.01 8.20 21.68
CA ILE A 41 0.52 8.90 20.51
C ILE A 41 2.03 9.06 20.62
N LEU A 42 2.75 8.60 19.60
CA LEU A 42 4.18 8.80 19.40
C LEU A 42 4.43 9.62 18.14
N VAL A 43 5.09 10.78 18.29
CA VAL A 43 5.47 11.65 17.17
C VAL A 43 6.87 11.26 16.66
N SER A 44 7.00 11.09 15.34
CA SER A 44 8.25 10.71 14.67
C SER A 44 8.57 11.65 13.51
N ASN A 45 9.77 11.53 12.94
CA ASN A 45 10.20 12.28 11.75
C ASN A 45 9.61 11.66 10.47
N GLY A 46 8.28 11.61 10.40
CA GLY A 46 7.51 11.14 9.26
C GLY A 46 7.07 9.68 9.36
N ALA A 47 6.01 9.35 8.62
CA ALA A 47 5.32 8.05 8.72
C ALA A 47 6.24 6.83 8.48
N LYS A 48 7.29 6.99 7.67
CA LYS A 48 8.25 5.92 7.38
C LYS A 48 8.97 5.44 8.65
N GLN A 49 9.35 6.38 9.54
CA GLN A 49 9.97 6.05 10.81
C GLN A 49 8.98 5.35 11.75
N SER A 50 7.74 5.84 11.85
CA SER A 50 6.70 5.20 12.67
C SER A 50 6.41 3.76 12.25
N VAL A 51 6.33 3.48 10.95
CA VAL A 51 6.10 2.11 10.46
C VAL A 51 7.29 1.20 10.78
N LEU A 52 8.52 1.67 10.58
CA LEU A 52 9.72 0.89 10.90
C LEU A 52 9.79 0.57 12.40
N GLN A 53 9.56 1.55 13.27
CA GLN A 53 9.56 1.34 14.73
C GLN A 53 8.50 0.32 15.13
N GLY A 54 7.28 0.44 14.61
CA GLY A 54 6.23 -0.55 14.89
C GLY A 54 6.59 -1.96 14.42
N LEU A 55 7.29 -2.12 13.29
CA LEU A 55 7.77 -3.42 12.84
C LEU A 55 8.86 -3.97 13.77
N LEU A 56 9.83 -3.15 14.17
CA LEU A 56 10.90 -3.54 15.09
C LEU A 56 10.36 -3.92 16.49
N ASP A 57 9.30 -3.25 16.94
CA ASP A 57 8.69 -3.50 18.25
C ASP A 57 7.83 -4.77 18.29
N VAL A 58 7.21 -5.12 17.15
CA VAL A 58 6.22 -6.21 17.06
C VAL A 58 6.82 -7.51 16.52
N CYS A 59 7.81 -7.45 15.63
CA CYS A 59 8.36 -8.63 14.95
C CYS A 59 9.49 -9.27 15.76
N SER A 60 9.51 -10.61 15.78
CA SER A 60 10.64 -11.41 16.22
C SER A 60 11.38 -12.01 15.03
N SER A 61 12.63 -12.45 15.26
CA SER A 61 13.45 -13.09 14.22
C SER A 61 12.74 -14.31 13.63
N GLY A 62 12.61 -14.33 12.31
CA GLY A 62 11.96 -15.40 11.55
C GLY A 62 10.47 -15.22 11.31
N ASP A 63 9.81 -14.23 11.94
CA ASP A 63 8.38 -13.94 11.72
C ASP A 63 8.10 -13.60 10.24
N GLU A 64 6.88 -13.87 9.79
CA GLU A 64 6.44 -13.51 8.44
C GLU A 64 5.60 -12.22 8.45
N VAL A 65 6.05 -11.22 7.70
CA VAL A 65 5.31 -9.96 7.51
C VAL A 65 4.59 -10.01 6.17
N ILE A 66 3.26 -10.05 6.21
CA ILE A 66 2.44 -10.05 5.00
C ILE A 66 2.45 -8.66 4.36
N ILE A 67 2.89 -8.58 3.10
CA ILE A 67 2.97 -7.32 2.34
C ILE A 67 2.07 -7.40 1.10
N PRO A 68 0.89 -6.75 1.12
CA PRO A 68 -0.01 -6.69 -0.02
C PRO A 68 0.57 -5.93 -1.22
N GLY A 69 0.60 -6.56 -2.40
CA GLY A 69 1.10 -5.97 -3.65
C GLY A 69 0.00 -5.30 -4.50
N PRO A 70 0.30 -4.20 -5.21
CA PRO A 70 1.57 -3.47 -5.25
C PRO A 70 1.80 -2.66 -3.95
N PHE A 71 3.01 -2.72 -3.41
CA PHE A 71 3.40 -2.10 -2.14
C PHE A 71 4.39 -0.95 -2.31
N TYR A 72 4.53 -0.11 -1.28
CA TYR A 72 5.62 0.84 -1.20
C TYR A 72 6.96 0.10 -1.09
N VAL A 73 7.95 0.54 -1.88
CA VAL A 73 9.28 -0.10 -2.00
C VAL A 73 10.01 -0.30 -0.66
N SER A 74 9.68 0.48 0.37
CA SER A 74 10.32 0.38 1.67
C SER A 74 9.79 -0.74 2.56
N TYR A 75 8.55 -1.21 2.39
CA TYR A 75 7.97 -2.21 3.30
C TYR A 75 8.73 -3.53 3.37
N PRO A 76 9.20 -4.11 2.25
CA PRO A 76 9.95 -5.37 2.30
C PRO A 76 11.29 -5.19 3.02
N GLU A 77 11.95 -4.05 2.82
CA GLU A 77 13.22 -3.75 3.50
C GLU A 77 13.00 -3.51 5.00
N MET A 78 11.93 -2.81 5.39
CA MET A 78 11.61 -2.62 6.81
C MET A 78 11.31 -3.94 7.52
N ALA A 79 10.64 -4.90 6.86
CA ALA A 79 10.43 -6.23 7.42
C ALA A 79 11.77 -6.96 7.64
N ARG A 80 12.67 -6.91 6.65
CA ARG A 80 14.00 -7.51 6.78
C ARG A 80 14.86 -6.84 7.85
N MET A 81 14.72 -5.53 8.05
CA MET A 81 15.41 -4.81 9.14
C MET A 81 14.96 -5.28 10.53
N ALA A 82 13.78 -5.86 10.65
CA ALA A 82 13.26 -6.46 11.88
C ALA A 82 13.54 -7.97 11.99
N ASP A 83 14.50 -8.50 11.22
CA ASP A 83 14.81 -9.92 11.10
C ASP A 83 13.61 -10.80 10.71
N ALA A 84 12.61 -10.20 10.05
CA ALA A 84 11.40 -10.86 9.58
C ALA A 84 11.44 -11.14 8.08
N ASN A 85 10.70 -12.16 7.66
CA ASN A 85 10.58 -12.60 6.28
C ASN A 85 9.40 -11.88 5.59
N PRO A 86 9.62 -11.08 4.53
CA PRO A 86 8.54 -10.45 3.79
C PRO A 86 7.76 -11.50 2.98
N ALA A 87 6.51 -11.75 3.35
CA ALA A 87 5.57 -12.61 2.64
C ALA A 87 4.71 -11.79 1.66
N PHE A 88 5.03 -11.84 0.38
CA PHE A 88 4.33 -11.04 -0.64
C PHE A 88 2.95 -11.61 -0.97
N ALA A 89 1.90 -10.85 -0.67
CA ALA A 89 0.53 -11.19 -1.03
C ALA A 89 0.07 -10.33 -2.23
N MET A 90 0.07 -10.88 -3.44
CA MET A 90 -0.41 -10.15 -4.63
C MET A 90 -1.95 -10.05 -4.58
N THR A 91 -2.48 -8.89 -4.18
CA THR A 91 -3.94 -8.72 -3.96
C THR A 91 -4.73 -8.32 -5.20
N SER A 92 -4.13 -8.33 -6.39
CA SER A 92 -4.78 -7.75 -7.57
C SER A 92 -4.90 -8.70 -8.77
N TRP A 93 -6.15 -8.88 -9.23
CA TRP A 93 -6.55 -9.43 -10.53
C TRP A 93 -6.58 -8.33 -11.61
N ARG A 94 -5.60 -7.41 -11.61
CA ARG A 94 -5.65 -6.20 -12.46
C ARG A 94 -5.34 -6.54 -13.92
N LEU A 95 -6.40 -6.73 -14.70
CA LEU A 95 -6.35 -6.75 -16.16
C LEU A 95 -6.90 -5.45 -16.74
N ARG A 96 -6.20 -4.91 -17.73
CA ARG A 96 -6.68 -3.88 -18.64
C ARG A 96 -6.20 -4.25 -20.05
N TYR A 97 -6.88 -3.72 -21.06
CA TYR A 97 -6.51 -3.94 -22.46
C TYR A 97 -6.41 -2.61 -23.21
N LEU A 98 -5.56 -2.61 -24.23
CA LEU A 98 -5.46 -1.56 -25.23
C LEU A 98 -6.02 -2.14 -26.53
N ALA A 99 -7.00 -1.46 -27.13
CA ALA A 99 -7.53 -1.80 -28.44
C ALA A 99 -7.11 -0.73 -29.45
N GLY A 100 -6.61 -1.14 -30.61
CA GLY A 100 -6.15 -0.23 -31.65
C GLY A 100 -5.67 -0.97 -32.90
N PRO A 101 -5.23 -0.24 -33.94
CA PRO A 101 -4.72 -0.84 -35.17
C PRO A 101 -3.54 -1.80 -34.93
N THR A 102 -3.41 -2.86 -35.74
CA THR A 102 -2.44 -3.93 -35.55
C THR A 102 -1.01 -3.44 -35.38
N HIS A 103 -0.59 -2.47 -36.21
CA HIS A 103 0.77 -1.92 -36.15
C HIS A 103 1.07 -1.23 -34.80
N PHE A 104 0.07 -0.58 -34.21
CA PHE A 104 0.19 0.14 -32.95
C PHE A 104 0.24 -0.82 -31.75
N VAL A 105 -0.61 -1.85 -31.77
CA VAL A 105 -0.61 -2.90 -30.72
C VAL A 105 0.70 -3.68 -30.72
N GLN A 106 1.24 -4.02 -31.90
CA GLN A 106 2.53 -4.70 -32.02
C GLN A 106 3.69 -3.84 -31.51
N ALA A 107 3.71 -2.54 -31.86
CA ALA A 107 4.72 -1.61 -31.36
C ALA A 107 4.66 -1.49 -29.83
N SER A 108 3.45 -1.37 -29.27
CA SER A 108 3.23 -1.32 -27.83
C SER A 108 3.68 -2.61 -27.13
N GLY A 109 3.43 -3.78 -27.75
CA GLY A 109 3.89 -5.07 -27.24
C GLY A 109 5.41 -5.20 -27.19
N LYS A 110 6.12 -4.67 -28.20
CA LYS A 110 7.60 -4.61 -28.19
C LYS A 110 8.11 -3.76 -27.04
N ILE A 111 7.54 -2.57 -26.83
CA ILE A 111 7.90 -1.68 -25.71
C ILE A 111 7.63 -2.37 -24.37
N GLN A 112 6.45 -2.97 -24.20
CA GLN A 112 6.07 -3.68 -22.98
C GLN A 112 7.08 -4.79 -22.65
N SER A 113 7.52 -5.57 -23.65
CA SER A 113 8.49 -6.67 -23.44
C SER A 113 9.84 -6.23 -22.85
N GLN A 114 10.21 -4.95 -23.03
CA GLN A 114 11.45 -4.39 -22.49
C GLN A 114 11.25 -3.63 -21.17
N ALA A 115 10.00 -3.30 -20.82
CA ALA A 115 9.67 -2.48 -19.65
C ALA A 115 9.06 -3.28 -18.49
N THR A 116 8.28 -4.33 -18.77
CA THR A 116 7.55 -5.09 -17.75
C THR A 116 7.17 -6.50 -18.21
N SER A 117 6.89 -7.38 -17.25
CA SER A 117 6.33 -8.72 -17.53
C SER A 117 4.84 -8.65 -17.87
N GLY A 118 4.33 -9.67 -18.56
CA GLY A 118 2.90 -9.81 -18.87
C GLY A 118 2.03 -10.00 -17.62
N ALA A 119 0.72 -9.79 -17.76
CA ALA A 119 -0.25 -10.06 -16.70
C ALA A 119 -0.20 -11.53 -16.26
N SER A 120 -0.39 -11.82 -14.96
CA SER A 120 -0.31 -13.19 -14.45
C SER A 120 -1.37 -14.10 -15.08
N SER A 121 -1.04 -15.38 -15.27
CA SER A 121 -1.92 -16.38 -15.92
C SER A 121 -3.25 -16.58 -15.20
N ILE A 122 -3.23 -16.47 -13.87
CA ILE A 122 -4.43 -16.49 -13.02
C ILE A 122 -5.34 -15.31 -13.37
N SER A 123 -4.78 -14.08 -13.43
CA SER A 123 -5.54 -12.89 -13.84
C SER A 123 -6.17 -13.09 -15.22
N GLN A 124 -5.38 -13.56 -16.21
CA GLN A 124 -5.86 -13.83 -17.58
C GLN A 124 -7.04 -14.81 -17.62
N LYS A 125 -6.97 -15.93 -16.90
CA LYS A 125 -8.08 -16.91 -16.83
C LYS A 125 -9.35 -16.31 -16.22
N ALA A 126 -9.25 -15.53 -15.16
CA ALA A 126 -10.42 -14.83 -14.62
C ALA A 126 -10.92 -13.72 -15.54
N GLY A 127 -10.05 -13.03 -16.27
CA GLY A 127 -10.44 -12.08 -17.29
C GLY A 127 -11.28 -12.73 -18.39
N VAL A 128 -10.86 -13.90 -18.88
CA VAL A 128 -11.63 -14.69 -19.86
C VAL A 128 -12.98 -15.10 -19.29
N ALA A 129 -13.02 -15.61 -18.06
CA ALA A 129 -14.29 -15.98 -17.41
C ALA A 129 -15.21 -14.76 -17.22
N ALA A 130 -14.66 -13.62 -16.78
CA ALA A 130 -15.43 -12.39 -16.54
C ALA A 130 -15.96 -11.77 -17.84
N LEU A 131 -15.18 -11.78 -18.93
CA LEU A 131 -15.61 -11.27 -20.24
C LEU A 131 -16.50 -12.25 -20.99
N GLY A 132 -16.38 -13.55 -20.69
CA GLY A 132 -17.24 -14.61 -21.23
C GLY A 132 -18.56 -14.77 -20.48
N LEU A 133 -18.76 -14.11 -19.34
CA LEU A 133 -20.05 -14.01 -18.66
C LEU A 133 -20.69 -12.69 -19.11
N GLY A 134 -21.84 -12.75 -19.78
CA GLY A 134 -22.54 -11.55 -20.27
C GLY A 134 -22.83 -10.52 -19.17
N TYR A 135 -23.12 -9.27 -19.56
CA TYR A 135 -23.29 -8.10 -18.67
C TYR A 135 -24.39 -8.23 -17.59
N ALA A 136 -25.11 -9.35 -17.55
CA ALA A 136 -26.16 -9.66 -16.58
C ALA A 136 -25.95 -11.09 -16.02
N ARG A 137 -24.96 -11.25 -15.12
CA ARG A 137 -24.76 -12.40 -14.22
C ARG A 137 -25.47 -13.73 -14.63
N GLY A 138 -24.96 -14.46 -15.63
CA GLY A 138 -25.34 -15.88 -15.70
C GLY A 138 -25.21 -16.64 -17.01
N GLU A 139 -25.11 -16.00 -18.18
CA GLU A 139 -25.01 -16.76 -19.43
C GLU A 139 -23.61 -16.70 -20.04
N ILE A 140 -23.06 -17.89 -20.30
CA ILE A 140 -21.80 -18.12 -21.01
C ILE A 140 -21.94 -17.61 -22.45
N VAL A 141 -21.21 -16.55 -22.78
CA VAL A 141 -21.00 -16.10 -24.14
C VAL A 141 -20.12 -17.16 -24.81
N GLY A 142 -20.76 -18.09 -25.53
CA GLY A 142 -20.06 -19.09 -26.32
C GLY A 142 -19.23 -18.40 -27.39
N PHE A 143 -17.91 -18.35 -27.20
CA PHE A 143 -17.00 -18.04 -28.29
C PHE A 143 -16.98 -19.26 -29.22
N GLY A 144 -17.74 -19.18 -30.31
CA GLY A 144 -17.79 -20.22 -31.36
C GLY A 144 -16.40 -20.53 -31.92
N ARG A 145 -16.23 -21.77 -32.36
CA ARG A 145 -15.01 -22.30 -32.98
C ARG A 145 -14.57 -21.51 -34.20
#